data_AF-A0A940TRE8-F1
#
_entry.id   AF-A0A940TRE8-F1
#
_cell.length_a   1.000
_cell.length_b   1.000
_cell.length_c   1.000
_cell.angle_alpha   90.00
_cell.angle_beta   90.00
_cell.angle_gamma   90.00
#
_symmetry.space_group_name_H-M   'P 1'
#
loop_
_entity.id
_entity.type
_entity.pdbx_description
1 polymer ?
#
loop_
_entity_poly.entity_id
_entity_poly.type
_entity_poly.pdbx_seq_one_letter_code
_entity_poly.pdbx_strand_id
1 'polypeptide(L)' 'FENTARAMGDAPREIKLRHIGNCMKADPAYGKGVADALGIPLSEVPK' A
#
# COMPACT_ATOMS: atom_id res chain seq x y z
N PHE A 1 4.96 -5.37 -7.47
CA PHE A 1 4.43 -4.26 -6.65
C PHE A 1 4.35 -2.95 -7.44
N GLU A 2 5.34 -2.64 -8.28
CA GLU A 2 5.30 -1.44 -9.13
C GLU A 2 4.09 -1.37 -10.08
N ASN A 3 3.58 -2.51 -10.55
CA ASN A 3 2.36 -2.59 -11.34
C ASN A 3 1.14 -2.10 -10.55
N THR A 4 1.01 -2.57 -9.30
CA THR A 4 -0.03 -2.13 -8.36
C THR A 4 0.12 -0.65 -8.05
N ALA A 5 1.34 -0.19 -7.76
CA ALA A 5 1.61 1.22 -7.49
C ALA A 5 1.23 2.12 -8.68
N ARG A 6 1.57 1.72 -9.91
CA ARG A 6 1.16 2.41 -11.14
C ARG A 6 -0.36 2.39 -11.35
N ALA A 7 -1.02 1.25 -11.12
CA ALA A 7 -2.47 1.12 -11.25
C ALA A 7 -3.25 1.97 -10.23
N MET A 8 -2.65 2.22 -9.05
CA MET A 8 -3.22 3.10 -8.04
C MET A 8 -3.11 4.59 -8.41
N GLY A 9 -2.26 4.95 -9.39
CA GLY A 9 -2.23 6.26 -10.03
C GLY A 9 -2.35 7.45 -9.09
N ASP A 10 -3.31 8.32 -9.38
CA ASP A 10 -3.71 9.51 -8.64
C ASP A 10 -4.77 9.23 -7.55
N ALA A 11 -5.02 7.97 -7.22
CA ALA A 11 -5.99 7.62 -6.18
C ALA A 11 -5.68 8.36 -4.87
N PRO A 12 -6.72 8.80 -4.14
CA PRO A 12 -6.55 9.51 -2.88
C PRO A 12 -5.67 8.74 -1.89
N ARG A 13 -4.92 9.47 -1.06
CA ARG A 13 -3.98 8.88 -0.09
C ARG A 13 -4.64 7.85 0.82
N GLU A 14 -5.86 8.13 1.29
CA GLU A 14 -6.64 7.22 2.14
C GLU A 14 -6.93 5.86 1.46
N ILE A 15 -7.15 5.85 0.14
CA ILE A 15 -7.41 4.63 -0.63
C ILE A 15 -6.12 3.81 -0.74
N LYS A 16 -4.98 4.49 -0.94
CA LYS A 16 -3.65 3.87 -0.92
C LYS A 16 -3.34 3.23 0.43
N LEU A 17 -3.59 3.94 1.52
CA LEU A 17 -3.40 3.43 2.88
C LEU A 17 -4.30 2.23 3.17
N ARG A 18 -5.58 2.29 2.81
CA ARG A 18 -6.53 1.18 2.98
C ARG A 18 -6.10 -0.05 2.18
N HIS A 19 -5.64 0.14 0.94
CA HIS A 19 -5.16 -0.96 0.11
C HIS A 19 -3.93 -1.64 0.72
N ILE A 20 -2.95 -0.86 1.16
CA ILE A 20 -1.77 -1.38 1.85
C ILE A 20 -2.18 -2.17 3.11
N GLY A 21 -3.09 -1.63 3.93
CA GLY A 21 -3.58 -2.31 5.13
C GLY A 21 -4.25 -3.65 4.82
N ASN A 22 -5.03 -3.72 3.74
CA ASN A 22 -5.62 -4.98 3.29
C ASN A 22 -4.56 -5.98 2.79
N CYS A 23 -3.55 -5.52 2.05
CA CYS A 23 -2.43 -6.36 1.63
C CYS A 23 -1.63 -6.88 2.82
N MET A 24 -1.40 -6.07 3.86
CA MET A 24 -0.74 -6.48 5.11
C MET A 24 -1.51 -7.59 5.84
N LYS A 25 -2.86 -7.53 5.83
CA LYS A 25 -3.71 -8.58 6.42
C LYS A 25 -3.64 -9.90 5.66
N ALA A 26 -3.43 -9.85 4.34
CA ALA A 26 -3.24 -11.04 3.52
C ALA A 26 -1.84 -11.64 3.71
N ASP A 27 -0.80 -10.81 3.64
CA ASP A 27 0.59 -11.18 3.88
C ASP A 27 1.42 -9.92 4.25
N PRO A 28 2.15 -9.92 5.38
CA PRO A 28 3.00 -8.79 5.77
C PRO A 28 4.04 -8.37 4.72
N ALA A 29 4.65 -9.32 4.01
CA ALA A 29 5.61 -9.03 2.94
C ALA A 29 4.92 -8.40 1.73
N TYR A 30 3.67 -8.79 1.43
CA TYR A 30 2.92 -8.19 0.35
C TYR A 30 2.57 -6.73 0.64
N GLY A 31 2.00 -6.47 1.83
CA GLY A 31 1.68 -5.11 2.25
C GLY A 31 2.91 -4.20 2.28
N LYS A 32 4.04 -4.69 2.79
CA LYS A 32 5.32 -3.97 2.75
C LYS A 32 5.77 -3.66 1.31
N GLY A 33 5.71 -4.64 0.42
CA GLY A 33 6.12 -4.45 -0.98
C GLY A 33 5.28 -3.41 -1.72
N VAL A 34 3.97 -3.36 -1.46
CA VAL A 34 3.07 -2.33 -2.02
C VAL A 34 3.34 -0.95 -1.40
N ALA A 35 3.60 -0.88 -0.10
CA ALA A 35 3.94 0.37 0.60
C ALA A 35 5.24 0.98 0.06
N ASP A 36 6.29 0.16 -0.07
CA ASP A 36 7.59 0.56 -0.62
C ASP A 36 7.44 1.08 -2.07
N ALA A 37 6.65 0.39 -2.90
CA ALA A 37 6.40 0.80 -4.29
C ALA A 37 5.57 2.08 -4.42
N LEU A 38 4.74 2.40 -3.41
CA LEU A 38 3.96 3.64 -3.34
C LEU A 38 4.71 4.77 -2.61
N GLY A 39 5.89 4.50 -2.05
CA GLY A 39 6.63 5.47 -1.23
C GLY A 39 5.90 5.88 0.05
N ILE A 40 5.08 4.99 0.60
CA ILE A 40 4.29 5.25 1.82
C ILE A 40 4.92 4.49 2.99
N PRO A 41 5.35 5.20 4.05
CA PRO A 41 5.82 4.55 5.27
C PRO A 41 4.74 3.66 5.90
N LEU A 42 5.10 2.46 6.34
CA LEU A 42 4.17 1.57 7.04
C LEU A 42 3.62 2.16 8.35
N SER A 43 4.31 3.14 8.95
CA SER A 43 3.82 3.88 10.10
C SER A 43 2.56 4.69 9.84
N GLU A 44 2.27 5.00 8.57
CA GLU A 44 1.05 5.71 8.17
C GLU A 44 -0.11 4.78 7.85
N VAL A 45 0.13 3.47 7.77
CA VAL A 45 -0.90 2.48 7.50
C VAL A 45 -1.72 2.28 8.76
N PRO A 46 -3.04 2.57 8.75
CA PRO A 46 -3.89 2.30 9.89
C PRO A 46 -3.95 0.80 10.16
N LYS A 47 -3.88 0.42 11.43
CA LYS A 47 -3.98 -0.98 11.89
C LYS A 47 -5.36 -1.57 11.60
#